data_AF-Q4T7T4-F1
#
_entry.id   AF-Q4T7T4-F1
#
_cell.length_a   1.000
_cell.length_b   1.000
_cell.length_c   1.000
_cell.angle_alpha   90.00
_cell.angle_beta   90.00
_cell.angle_gamma   90.00
#
_symmetry.space_group_name_H-M   'P 1'
#
loop_
_entity.id
_entity.type
_entity.pdbx_description
1 polymer ?
#
loop_
_entity_poly.entity_id
_entity_poly.type
_entity_poly.pdbx_seq_one_letter_code
_entity_poly.pdbx_strand_id
1 'polypeptide(L)'
;MAASLDDDLDPNNQNYYSLLNVRKEATLEGLKASYRRLCMLYHPDKHRDIELKSQAEQLFNQVRQAYEVLSDEHSRAIYDIFGKKGLEVEGWEVVERRRTPAEIREEYERLQREREERRLQQRTNPKGTISVGVDATDLFDHYDEDFEEMPGGGFPHIEINKMHISQSIEAPLTNSDTAVLSGSLSTHNGNGGGNISMTVRRVTSARGWGEVELGAGDILGPLIGLKMFRNITPRSFLTAQGGLQFSPRGLRPSCSLMTARHLDQNTMGYLQWRWGPNSAMTTSLVRDTKRSHFTLALQLGVPHSYLMMSYHYKFQDDDQTKVKGSVKTGWFGTVVEYGAERKISRHSVLSATVSVGVPQGVTLKIKLARASQNYLFPIHLTDQLLPSAIFYATVGPLLAYMAIHRLIIIPFTKAQKEEELELQRKSSATDIAKKKQEAESAVSTGTHKKAVICCVCGIIGHCLWVSCSLLSRKKMFVFRSSPPLLHLLPIPSPLAPPQVLLMQESVRRIIEVEESKMGERTHTHTHTHTGRG
;
A
#
# COMPACT_ATOMS: atom_id res chain seq x y z
N MET A 1 -25.96 19.79 -36.07
CA MET A 1 -26.05 21.12 -35.44
C MET A 1 -26.05 22.14 -36.55
N ALA A 2 -27.15 22.87 -36.71
CA ALA A 2 -27.31 23.89 -37.73
C ALA A 2 -26.45 25.11 -37.36
N ALA A 3 -25.60 25.56 -38.29
CA ALA A 3 -24.91 26.84 -38.17
C ALA A 3 -25.90 27.94 -38.58
N SER A 4 -26.18 28.86 -37.66
CA SER A 4 -26.99 30.05 -37.90
C SER A 4 -26.30 30.97 -38.90
N LEU A 5 -27.02 31.34 -39.97
CA LEU A 5 -26.61 32.28 -41.02
C LEU A 5 -26.73 33.75 -40.59
N ASP A 6 -26.68 34.03 -39.28
CA ASP A 6 -27.01 35.35 -38.71
C ASP A 6 -25.79 36.17 -38.24
N ASP A 7 -24.55 35.69 -38.44
CA ASP A 7 -23.33 36.38 -37.97
C ASP A 7 -22.75 37.41 -38.97
N ASP A 8 -23.37 37.61 -40.14
CA ASP A 8 -22.86 38.49 -41.21
C ASP A 8 -23.26 39.98 -41.10
N LEU A 9 -23.92 40.39 -40.01
CA LEU A 9 -24.44 41.77 -39.84
C LEU A 9 -23.74 42.60 -38.74
N ASP A 10 -22.57 42.18 -38.26
CA ASP A 10 -21.77 42.97 -37.32
C ASP A 10 -20.51 43.53 -38.02
N PRO A 11 -20.42 44.84 -38.34
CA PRO A 11 -19.29 45.42 -39.07
C PRO A 11 -17.93 45.27 -38.35
N ASN A 12 -17.94 44.87 -37.08
CA ASN A 12 -16.75 44.62 -36.26
C ASN A 12 -16.28 43.14 -36.22
N ASN A 13 -17.07 42.19 -36.76
CA ASN A 13 -16.75 40.76 -36.69
C ASN A 13 -16.02 40.22 -37.94
N GLN A 14 -15.12 41.03 -38.52
CA GLN A 14 -14.35 40.61 -39.70
C GLN A 14 -13.38 39.47 -39.37
N ASN A 15 -13.42 38.40 -40.17
CA ASN A 15 -12.54 37.24 -40.07
C ASN A 15 -11.07 37.63 -40.35
N TYR A 16 -10.13 37.25 -39.47
CA TYR A 16 -8.72 37.64 -39.56
C TYR A 16 -8.02 37.08 -40.81
N TYR A 17 -8.46 35.93 -41.32
CA TYR A 17 -7.96 35.38 -42.58
C TYR A 17 -8.38 36.24 -43.79
N SER A 18 -9.64 36.70 -43.78
CA SER A 18 -10.18 37.59 -44.82
C SER A 18 -9.48 38.95 -44.78
N LEU A 19 -9.19 39.47 -43.59
CA LEU A 19 -8.54 40.77 -43.39
C LEU A 19 -7.08 40.78 -43.89
N LEU A 20 -6.36 39.68 -43.73
CA LEU A 20 -5.02 39.50 -44.29
C LEU A 20 -5.02 39.00 -45.74
N ASN A 21 -6.20 38.78 -46.33
CA ASN A 21 -6.40 38.23 -47.67
C ASN A 21 -5.60 36.92 -47.90
N VAL A 22 -5.68 36.01 -46.92
CA VAL A 22 -5.01 34.70 -46.94
C VAL A 22 -6.02 33.58 -46.68
N ARG A 23 -5.74 32.40 -47.22
CA ARG A 23 -6.56 31.20 -46.94
C ARG A 23 -6.28 30.69 -45.52
N LYS A 24 -7.25 30.00 -44.93
CA LYS A 24 -7.09 29.35 -43.60
C LYS A 24 -5.89 28.40 -43.53
N GLU A 25 -5.54 27.78 -44.66
CA GLU A 25 -4.42 26.85 -44.81
C GLU A 25 -3.06 27.55 -45.10
N ALA A 26 -2.99 28.88 -45.03
CA ALA A 26 -1.76 29.60 -45.33
C ALA A 26 -0.63 29.26 -44.33
N THR A 27 0.57 29.07 -44.88
CA THR A 27 1.81 28.91 -44.11
C THR A 27 2.20 30.24 -43.45
N LEU A 28 3.02 30.17 -42.39
CA LEU A 28 3.52 31.36 -41.69
C LEU A 28 4.24 32.34 -42.63
N GLU A 29 4.97 31.82 -43.61
CA GLU A 29 5.63 32.63 -44.66
C GLU A 29 4.63 33.40 -45.52
N GLY A 30 3.52 32.75 -45.90
CA GLY A 30 2.42 33.38 -46.64
C GLY A 30 1.73 34.48 -45.84
N LEU A 31 1.54 34.25 -44.53
CA LEU A 31 0.99 35.24 -43.61
C LEU A 31 1.88 36.49 -43.51
N LYS A 32 3.18 36.28 -43.29
CA LYS A 32 4.19 37.34 -43.18
C LYS A 32 4.36 38.12 -44.49
N ALA A 33 4.22 37.45 -45.63
CA ALA A 33 4.24 38.11 -46.94
C ALA A 33 3.00 38.99 -47.17
N SER A 34 1.81 38.53 -46.75
CA SER A 34 0.58 39.33 -46.86
C SER A 34 0.57 40.53 -45.92
N TYR A 35 0.96 40.32 -44.66
CA TYR A 35 1.07 41.38 -43.65
C TYR A 35 1.99 42.51 -44.12
N ARG A 36 3.20 42.19 -44.62
CA ARG A 36 4.13 43.19 -45.15
C ARG A 36 3.54 44.02 -46.29
N ARG A 37 2.79 43.39 -47.21
CA ARG A 37 2.13 44.08 -48.32
C ARG A 37 1.06 45.06 -47.81
N LEU A 38 0.22 44.62 -46.87
CA LEU A 38 -0.87 45.43 -46.32
C LEU A 38 -0.33 46.58 -45.44
N CYS A 39 0.72 46.36 -44.66
CA CYS A 39 1.39 47.43 -43.90
C CYS A 39 1.96 48.54 -44.80
N MET A 40 2.51 48.18 -45.96
CA MET A 40 3.03 49.19 -46.92
C MET A 40 1.91 49.99 -47.62
N LEU A 41 0.69 49.46 -47.67
CA LEU A 41 -0.48 50.11 -48.28
C LEU A 41 -1.19 51.04 -47.28
N TYR A 42 -1.38 50.58 -46.04
CA TYR A 42 -2.11 51.30 -45.00
C TYR A 42 -1.23 52.09 -44.04
N HIS A 43 0.03 52.37 -44.40
CA HIS A 43 0.92 53.18 -43.56
C HIS A 43 0.41 54.63 -43.48
N PRO A 44 0.23 55.22 -42.27
CA PRO A 44 -0.37 56.55 -42.11
C PRO A 44 0.46 57.69 -42.73
N ASP A 45 1.76 57.46 -42.96
CA ASP A 45 2.67 58.42 -43.60
C ASP A 45 2.45 58.57 -45.12
N LYS A 46 1.75 57.62 -45.76
CA LYS A 46 1.49 57.67 -47.20
C LYS A 46 0.26 58.48 -47.58
N HIS A 47 -0.58 58.84 -46.60
CA HIS A 47 -1.86 59.50 -46.81
C HIS A 47 -1.77 60.95 -46.35
N ARG A 48 -2.00 61.90 -47.28
CA ARG A 48 -1.89 63.35 -47.03
C ARG A 48 -3.17 63.95 -46.43
N ASP A 49 -4.32 63.39 -46.78
CA ASP A 49 -5.62 63.87 -46.30
C ASP A 49 -5.91 63.33 -44.90
N ILE A 50 -6.46 64.21 -44.04
CA ILE A 50 -6.69 63.92 -42.62
C ILE A 50 -7.70 62.75 -42.44
N GLU A 51 -8.73 62.68 -43.27
CA GLU A 51 -9.74 61.62 -43.22
C GLU A 51 -9.17 60.26 -43.66
N LEU A 52 -8.41 60.23 -44.75
CA LEU A 52 -7.76 59.02 -45.26
C LEU A 52 -6.68 58.50 -44.32
N LYS A 53 -5.99 59.40 -43.61
CA LYS A 53 -5.01 59.05 -42.59
C LYS A 53 -5.65 58.31 -41.41
N SER A 54 -6.78 58.80 -40.92
CA SER A 54 -7.56 58.15 -39.86
C SER A 54 -8.05 56.76 -40.27
N GLN A 55 -8.54 56.61 -41.50
CA GLN A 55 -8.99 55.31 -42.02
C GLN A 55 -7.83 54.32 -42.21
N ALA A 56 -6.68 54.80 -42.71
CA ALA A 56 -5.48 53.99 -42.86
C ALA A 56 -4.96 53.50 -41.50
N GLU A 57 -5.01 54.32 -40.47
CA GLU A 57 -4.63 53.96 -39.10
C GLU A 57 -5.54 52.87 -38.50
N GLN A 58 -6.86 52.98 -38.70
CA GLN A 58 -7.81 51.95 -38.26
C GLN A 58 -7.55 50.59 -38.93
N LEU A 59 -7.38 50.58 -40.26
CA LEU A 59 -7.09 49.37 -41.02
C LEU A 59 -5.72 48.78 -40.66
N PHE A 60 -4.73 49.64 -40.43
CA PHE A 60 -3.39 49.21 -40.01
C PHE A 60 -3.41 48.48 -38.67
N ASN A 61 -4.16 48.99 -37.69
CA ASN A 61 -4.31 48.37 -36.39
C ASN A 61 -5.04 47.02 -36.48
N GLN A 62 -6.08 46.91 -37.31
CA GLN A 62 -6.78 45.65 -37.55
C GLN A 62 -5.88 44.60 -38.22
N VAL A 63 -5.08 45.01 -39.22
CA VAL A 63 -4.12 44.14 -39.92
C VAL A 63 -3.04 43.64 -38.97
N ARG A 64 -2.57 44.49 -38.07
CA ARG A 64 -1.63 44.14 -37.01
C ARG A 64 -2.21 43.10 -36.05
N GLN A 65 -3.41 43.36 -35.53
CA GLN A 65 -4.08 42.43 -34.61
C GLN A 65 -4.31 41.05 -35.24
N ALA A 66 -4.76 41.02 -36.51
CA ALA A 66 -4.95 39.78 -37.24
C ALA A 66 -3.65 38.98 -37.41
N TYR A 67 -2.54 39.67 -37.69
CA TYR A 67 -1.24 39.02 -37.81
C TYR A 67 -0.72 38.50 -36.47
N GLU A 68 -0.85 39.26 -35.37
CA GLU A 68 -0.43 38.83 -34.03
C GLU A 68 -1.12 37.52 -33.62
N VAL A 69 -2.45 37.45 -33.76
CA VAL A 69 -3.26 36.26 -33.42
C VAL A 69 -2.93 35.05 -34.28
N LEU A 70 -2.80 35.24 -35.60
CA LEU A 70 -2.58 34.13 -36.54
C LEU A 70 -1.12 33.70 -36.66
N SER A 71 -0.17 34.51 -36.17
CA SER A 71 1.26 34.20 -36.17
C SER A 71 1.65 33.21 -35.07
N ASP A 72 0.98 33.26 -33.92
CA ASP A 72 1.17 32.33 -32.81
C ASP A 72 0.30 31.08 -33.00
N GLU A 73 0.91 29.90 -32.90
CA GLU A 73 0.24 28.62 -33.14
C GLU A 73 -0.83 28.34 -32.08
N HIS A 74 -0.60 28.77 -30.83
CA HIS A 74 -1.54 28.61 -29.73
C HIS A 74 -2.76 29.53 -29.89
N SER A 75 -2.53 30.81 -30.16
CA SER A 75 -3.59 31.79 -30.42
C SER A 75 -4.38 31.49 -31.70
N ARG A 76 -3.72 30.98 -32.76
CA ARG A 76 -4.38 30.51 -33.99
C ARG A 76 -5.28 29.30 -33.73
N ALA A 77 -4.85 28.35 -32.89
CA ALA A 77 -5.68 27.21 -32.53
C ALA A 77 -6.94 27.62 -31.76
N ILE A 78 -6.80 28.55 -30.80
CA ILE A 78 -7.94 29.11 -30.05
C ILE A 78 -8.90 29.85 -31.00
N TYR A 79 -8.36 30.70 -31.89
CA TYR A 79 -9.14 31.43 -32.89
C TYR A 79 -9.89 30.50 -33.85
N ASP A 80 -9.26 29.42 -34.29
CA ASP A 80 -9.85 28.47 -35.24
C ASP A 80 -11.00 27.66 -34.62
N ILE A 81 -11.00 27.47 -33.30
CA ILE A 81 -12.02 26.70 -32.56
C ILE A 81 -13.16 27.62 -32.07
N PHE A 82 -12.81 28.76 -31.48
CA PHE A 82 -13.76 29.61 -30.73
C PHE A 82 -13.99 30.99 -31.35
N GLY A 83 -13.28 31.34 -32.43
CA GLY A 83 -13.36 32.66 -33.08
C GLY A 83 -12.79 33.78 -32.20
N LYS A 84 -13.17 35.03 -32.48
CA LYS A 84 -12.72 36.22 -31.71
C LYS A 84 -13.09 36.14 -30.22
N LYS A 85 -14.25 35.57 -29.91
CA LYS A 85 -14.76 35.40 -28.53
C LYS A 85 -13.84 34.53 -27.66
N GLY A 86 -13.07 33.62 -28.26
CA GLY A 86 -12.10 32.78 -27.53
C GLY A 86 -10.82 33.51 -27.11
N LEU A 87 -10.49 34.65 -27.72
CA LEU A 87 -9.27 35.41 -27.46
C LEU A 87 -9.41 36.42 -26.31
N GLU A 88 -10.64 36.79 -25.93
CA GLU A 88 -10.91 37.76 -24.86
C GLU A 88 -10.74 37.16 -23.45
N VAL A 89 -10.72 35.83 -23.34
CA VAL A 89 -10.58 35.13 -22.06
C VAL A 89 -9.12 34.75 -21.85
N GLU A 90 -8.36 35.59 -21.13
CA GLU A 90 -7.00 35.26 -20.70
C GLU A 90 -7.02 34.02 -19.79
N GLY A 91 -6.26 32.96 -20.14
CA GLY A 91 -6.07 31.78 -19.29
C GLY A 91 -6.55 30.43 -19.86
N TRP A 92 -6.97 30.36 -21.13
CA TRP A 92 -7.19 29.06 -21.79
C TRP A 92 -5.86 28.41 -22.16
N GLU A 93 -5.38 27.49 -21.32
CA GLU A 93 -4.38 26.51 -21.74
C GLU A 93 -5.09 25.42 -22.55
N VAL A 94 -4.61 25.15 -23.77
CA VAL A 94 -5.05 23.98 -24.54
C VAL A 94 -4.52 22.73 -23.82
N VAL A 95 -5.27 22.26 -22.82
CA VAL A 95 -4.97 21.01 -22.13
C VAL A 95 -5.28 19.88 -23.11
N GLU A 96 -4.24 19.29 -23.70
CA GLU A 96 -4.34 18.00 -24.36
C GLU A 96 -4.98 17.02 -23.37
N ARG A 97 -6.22 16.61 -23.64
CA ARG A 97 -6.90 15.56 -22.85
C ARG A 97 -6.08 14.28 -22.95
N ARG A 98 -5.18 14.07 -21.99
CA ARG A 98 -4.26 12.92 -21.96
C ARG A 98 -4.94 11.57 -21.71
N ARG A 99 -6.25 11.52 -21.43
CA ARG A 99 -6.98 10.27 -21.17
C ARG A 99 -8.34 10.24 -21.84
N THR A 100 -8.65 9.10 -22.43
CA THR A 100 -9.94 8.85 -23.07
C THR A 100 -11.03 8.58 -22.01
N PRO A 101 -12.32 8.86 -22.30
CA PRO A 101 -13.42 8.62 -21.35
C PRO A 101 -13.58 7.15 -20.92
N ALA A 102 -13.13 6.20 -21.75
CA ALA A 102 -13.18 4.78 -21.46
C ALA A 102 -12.12 4.37 -20.43
N GLU A 103 -10.87 4.85 -20.59
CA GLU A 103 -9.78 4.61 -19.62
C GLU A 103 -10.11 5.18 -18.23
N ILE A 104 -10.78 6.33 -18.15
CA ILE A 104 -11.21 6.93 -16.88
C ILE A 104 -12.27 6.07 -16.18
N ARG A 105 -13.18 5.45 -16.94
CA ARG A 105 -14.24 4.59 -16.40
C ARG A 105 -13.68 3.28 -15.85
N GLU A 106 -12.75 2.65 -16.59
CA GLU A 106 -12.07 1.43 -16.15
C GLU A 106 -11.18 1.67 -14.92
N GLU A 107 -10.46 2.79 -14.89
CA GLU A 107 -9.66 3.19 -13.73
C GLU A 107 -10.54 3.45 -12.50
N TYR A 108 -11.70 4.08 -12.68
CA TYR A 108 -12.66 4.31 -11.61
C TYR A 108 -13.23 2.99 -11.05
N GLU A 109 -13.62 2.05 -11.92
CA GLU A 109 -14.11 0.73 -11.51
C GLU A 109 -13.04 -0.10 -10.79
N ARG A 110 -11.79 -0.03 -11.25
CA ARG A 110 -10.64 -0.68 -10.61
C ARG A 110 -10.40 -0.10 -9.20
N LEU A 111 -10.41 1.22 -9.06
CA LEU A 111 -10.28 1.91 -7.77
C LEU A 111 -11.46 1.62 -6.83
N GLN A 112 -12.68 1.45 -7.35
CA GLN A 112 -13.84 1.05 -6.54
C GLN A 112 -13.70 -0.38 -6.02
N ARG A 113 -13.34 -1.36 -6.87
CA ARG A 113 -13.09 -2.75 -6.42
C ARG A 113 -12.00 -2.84 -5.37
N GLU A 114 -10.89 -2.13 -5.57
CA GLU A 114 -9.79 -2.11 -4.61
C GLU A 114 -10.15 -1.41 -3.27
N ARG A 115 -11.07 -0.43 -3.30
CA ARG A 115 -11.64 0.17 -2.08
C ARG A 115 -12.61 -0.78 -1.39
N GLU A 116 -13.43 -1.51 -2.13
CA GLU A 116 -14.37 -2.49 -1.59
C GLU A 116 -13.65 -3.68 -0.97
N GLU A 117 -12.61 -4.23 -1.62
CA GLU A 117 -11.76 -5.28 -1.06
C GLU A 117 -11.04 -4.82 0.21
N ARG A 118 -10.45 -3.61 0.20
CA ARG A 118 -9.86 -3.02 1.42
C ARG A 118 -10.89 -2.84 2.53
N ARG A 119 -12.13 -2.46 2.19
CA ARG A 119 -13.23 -2.33 3.16
C ARG A 119 -13.64 -3.69 3.72
N LEU A 120 -13.70 -4.74 2.90
CA LEU A 120 -13.98 -6.10 3.35
C LEU A 120 -12.85 -6.64 4.24
N GLN A 121 -11.60 -6.41 3.87
CA GLN A 121 -10.43 -6.82 4.66
C GLN A 121 -10.30 -6.03 5.97
N GLN A 122 -10.82 -4.80 6.04
CA GLN A 122 -10.93 -4.01 7.28
C GLN A 122 -12.10 -4.44 8.19
N ARG A 123 -13.13 -5.10 7.65
CA ARG A 123 -14.27 -5.57 8.47
C ARG A 123 -13.88 -6.69 9.43
N THR A 124 -12.81 -7.41 9.13
CA THR A 124 -12.33 -8.51 9.97
C THR A 124 -10.81 -8.44 9.95
N ASN A 125 -10.22 -7.73 10.91
CA ASN A 125 -8.77 -7.68 11.08
C ASN A 125 -8.35 -8.69 12.16
N PRO A 126 -8.08 -9.96 11.82
CA PRO A 126 -7.62 -10.93 12.79
C PRO A 126 -6.26 -10.49 13.32
N LYS A 127 -6.17 -10.31 14.63
CA LYS A 127 -4.91 -10.09 15.34
C LYS A 127 -4.53 -11.39 16.03
N GLY A 128 -3.27 -11.79 15.90
CA GLY A 128 -2.77 -13.04 16.46
C GLY A 128 -1.46 -12.84 17.19
N THR A 129 -1.25 -13.55 18.29
CA THR A 129 0.05 -13.69 18.93
C THR A 129 0.35 -15.17 19.15
N ILE A 130 1.42 -15.66 18.54
CA ILE A 130 1.91 -17.03 18.71
C ILE A 130 3.23 -16.93 19.45
N SER A 131 3.32 -17.58 20.60
CA SER A 131 4.52 -17.64 21.41
C SER A 131 4.93 -19.10 21.61
N VAL A 132 6.17 -19.43 21.28
CA VAL A 132 6.75 -20.77 21.49
C VAL A 132 7.99 -20.60 22.34
N GLY A 133 7.89 -20.95 23.62
CA GLY A 133 9.01 -20.92 24.55
C GLY A 133 9.84 -22.17 24.43
N VAL A 134 11.13 -21.96 24.22
CA VAL A 134 12.14 -23.00 24.04
C VAL A 134 13.02 -23.01 25.27
N ASP A 135 13.22 -24.17 25.86
CA ASP A 135 14.18 -24.40 26.92
C ASP A 135 15.46 -24.96 26.30
N ALA A 136 16.56 -24.22 26.47
CA ALA A 136 17.88 -24.58 25.98
C ALA A 136 18.91 -24.61 27.12
N THR A 137 18.44 -24.85 28.34
CA THR A 137 19.26 -24.87 29.56
C THR A 137 20.36 -25.94 29.48
N ASP A 138 20.05 -27.12 28.93
CA ASP A 138 20.99 -28.23 28.69
C ASP A 138 22.21 -27.85 27.83
N LEU A 139 22.13 -26.77 27.05
CA LEU A 139 23.25 -26.31 26.23
C LEU A 139 24.37 -25.66 27.07
N PHE A 140 24.02 -25.15 28.26
CA PHE A 140 24.92 -24.35 29.10
C PHE A 140 25.13 -24.93 30.50
N ASP A 141 24.08 -25.54 31.07
CA ASP A 141 24.16 -26.31 32.30
C ASP A 141 24.42 -27.77 31.92
N HIS A 142 25.65 -28.08 31.50
CA HIS A 142 26.11 -29.47 31.62
C HIS A 142 26.17 -29.74 33.11
N TYR A 143 25.17 -30.45 33.64
CA TYR A 143 25.26 -31.02 34.97
C TYR A 143 26.61 -31.74 35.06
N ASP A 144 27.45 -31.35 36.02
CA ASP A 144 28.57 -32.15 36.49
C ASP A 144 27.96 -33.43 37.08
N GLU A 145 27.52 -34.36 36.23
CA GLU A 145 27.28 -35.74 36.64
C GLU A 145 28.65 -36.39 36.85
N ASP A 146 29.23 -36.12 38.01
CA ASP A 146 30.38 -36.84 38.59
C ASP A 146 30.07 -38.32 38.90
N PHE A 147 29.03 -38.92 38.31
CA PHE A 147 28.70 -40.32 38.49
C PHE A 147 28.42 -41.03 37.15
N GLU A 148 29.40 -41.86 36.80
CA GLU A 148 29.42 -42.86 35.72
C GLU A 148 29.58 -42.33 34.29
N GLU A 149 30.82 -42.42 33.81
CA GLU A 149 31.18 -42.43 32.39
C GLU A 149 30.34 -43.44 31.61
N MET A 150 29.16 -43.02 31.12
CA MET A 150 28.50 -43.71 30.02
C MET A 150 29.08 -43.16 28.70
N PRO A 151 29.69 -44.00 27.85
CA PRO A 151 30.34 -43.55 26.62
C PRO A 151 29.26 -43.29 25.55
N GLY A 152 28.69 -42.10 25.59
CA GLY A 152 27.71 -41.66 24.62
C GLY A 152 27.35 -40.21 24.87
N GLY A 153 28.19 -39.28 24.37
CA GLY A 153 27.91 -37.85 24.41
C GLY A 153 26.55 -37.56 23.80
N GLY A 154 25.54 -37.37 24.66
CA GLY A 154 24.19 -37.03 24.26
C GLY A 154 24.21 -35.66 23.59
N PHE A 155 23.59 -35.54 22.42
CA PHE A 155 23.28 -34.23 21.88
C PHE A 155 22.36 -33.49 22.86
N PRO A 156 22.60 -32.19 23.14
CA PRO A 156 21.76 -31.44 24.07
C PRO A 156 20.30 -31.49 23.62
N HIS A 157 19.39 -31.78 24.56
CA HIS A 157 17.96 -31.91 24.28
C HIS A 157 17.30 -30.54 24.43
N ILE A 158 16.78 -30.01 23.32
CA ILE A 158 16.05 -28.74 23.31
C ILE A 158 14.56 -29.04 23.46
N GLU A 159 13.95 -28.55 24.54
CA GLU A 159 12.54 -28.82 24.84
C GLU A 159 11.64 -27.61 24.60
N ILE A 160 10.38 -27.86 24.24
CA ILE A 160 9.36 -26.81 24.16
C ILE A 160 8.60 -26.80 25.49
N ASN A 161 9.00 -25.90 26.38
CA ASN A 161 8.41 -25.78 27.73
C ASN A 161 7.00 -25.16 27.69
N LYS A 162 6.78 -24.16 26.82
CA LYS A 162 5.50 -23.44 26.75
C LYS A 162 5.07 -23.07 25.34
N MET A 163 3.77 -23.17 25.06
CA MET A 163 3.17 -22.65 23.83
C MET A 163 1.96 -21.80 24.19
N HIS A 164 1.89 -20.59 23.63
CA HIS A 164 0.78 -19.68 23.87
C HIS A 164 0.32 -19.09 22.54
N ILE A 165 -0.92 -19.40 22.16
CA ILE A 165 -1.58 -18.84 20.99
C ILE A 165 -2.73 -17.97 21.48
N SER A 166 -2.74 -16.69 21.11
CA SER A 166 -3.92 -15.85 21.27
C SER A 166 -4.36 -15.28 19.93
N GLN A 167 -5.65 -15.32 19.65
CA GLN A 167 -6.24 -14.78 18.44
C GLN A 167 -7.46 -13.95 18.80
N SER A 168 -7.61 -12.78 18.18
CA SER A 168 -8.77 -11.93 18.33
C SER A 168 -9.26 -11.42 16.99
N ILE A 169 -10.57 -11.39 16.82
CA ILE A 169 -11.26 -10.90 15.64
C ILE A 169 -12.17 -9.76 16.07
N GLU A 170 -11.94 -8.58 15.50
CA GLU A 170 -12.79 -7.40 15.70
C GLU A 170 -13.79 -7.32 14.54
N ALA A 171 -15.08 -7.29 14.87
CA ALA A 171 -16.19 -7.18 13.94
C ALA A 171 -17.07 -5.97 14.30
N PRO A 172 -17.09 -4.90 13.48
CA PRO A 172 -18.00 -3.78 13.71
C PRO A 172 -19.43 -4.22 13.39
N LEU A 173 -20.30 -4.25 14.39
CA LEU A 173 -21.72 -4.60 14.24
C LEU A 173 -22.54 -3.40 13.76
N THR A 174 -22.30 -2.23 14.35
CA THR A 174 -22.92 -0.96 14.00
C THR A 174 -21.88 0.17 14.02
N ASN A 175 -22.28 1.40 13.69
CA ASN A 175 -21.37 2.56 13.75
C ASN A 175 -20.90 2.85 15.19
N SER A 176 -21.64 2.42 16.22
CA SER A 176 -21.29 2.60 17.64
C SER A 176 -20.84 1.33 18.33
N ASP A 177 -21.24 0.16 17.83
CA ASP A 177 -21.06 -1.13 18.51
C ASP A 177 -20.06 -2.00 17.77
N THR A 178 -19.06 -2.48 18.48
CA THR A 178 -18.02 -3.39 17.98
C THR A 178 -17.99 -4.64 18.84
N ALA A 179 -18.14 -5.80 18.22
CA ALA A 179 -17.92 -7.08 18.87
C ALA A 179 -16.47 -7.52 18.66
N VAL A 180 -15.84 -8.03 19.70
CA VAL A 180 -14.51 -8.64 19.65
C VAL A 180 -14.63 -10.05 20.18
N LEU A 181 -14.28 -11.02 19.35
CA LEU A 181 -14.15 -12.41 19.77
C LEU A 181 -12.68 -12.72 19.92
N SER A 182 -12.25 -13.15 21.10
CA SER A 182 -10.88 -13.57 21.37
C SER A 182 -10.83 -14.96 21.96
N GLY A 183 -9.82 -15.72 21.56
CA GLY A 183 -9.45 -16.98 22.19
C GLY A 183 -7.98 -16.95 22.54
N SER A 184 -7.62 -17.48 23.70
CA SER A 184 -6.23 -17.79 24.02
C SER A 184 -6.09 -19.22 24.52
N LEU A 185 -5.04 -19.88 24.05
CA LEU A 185 -4.66 -21.23 24.42
C LEU A 185 -3.23 -21.15 24.94
N SER A 186 -3.01 -21.61 26.16
CA SER A 186 -1.69 -21.69 26.75
C SER A 186 -1.42 -23.09 27.26
N THR A 187 -0.27 -23.65 26.88
CA THR A 187 0.27 -24.89 27.44
C THR A 187 1.58 -24.59 28.13
N HIS A 188 1.79 -25.20 29.29
CA HIS A 188 3.02 -25.08 30.08
C HIS A 188 3.30 -26.43 30.72
N ASN A 189 4.45 -27.04 30.43
CA ASN A 189 4.87 -28.35 30.95
C ASN A 189 3.77 -29.42 30.85
N GLY A 190 3.18 -29.55 29.65
CA GLY A 190 2.13 -30.55 29.38
C GLY A 190 0.73 -30.21 29.94
N ASN A 191 0.59 -29.24 30.84
CA ASN A 191 -0.71 -28.76 31.28
C ASN A 191 -1.20 -27.63 30.38
N GLY A 192 -2.33 -27.84 29.71
CA GLY A 192 -2.93 -26.89 28.79
C GLY A 192 -4.22 -26.31 29.34
N GLY A 193 -4.52 -25.08 28.97
CA GLY A 193 -5.86 -24.55 29.11
C GLY A 193 -6.14 -23.42 28.15
N GLY A 194 -7.42 -23.34 27.76
CA GLY A 194 -7.94 -22.32 26.88
C GLY A 194 -8.87 -21.36 27.60
N ASN A 195 -9.00 -20.16 27.06
CA ASN A 195 -10.13 -19.30 27.29
C ASN A 195 -10.68 -18.78 25.96
N ILE A 196 -11.97 -18.52 25.95
CA ILE A 196 -12.66 -17.81 24.89
C ILE A 196 -13.41 -16.67 25.56
N SER A 197 -13.24 -15.46 25.06
CA SER A 197 -13.96 -14.28 25.52
C SER A 197 -14.59 -13.54 24.35
N MET A 198 -15.80 -13.07 24.57
CA MET A 198 -16.55 -12.18 23.70
C MET A 198 -16.71 -10.85 24.41
N THR A 199 -16.25 -9.78 23.78
CA THR A 199 -16.39 -8.41 24.28
C THR A 199 -17.31 -7.63 23.36
N VAL A 200 -18.33 -6.99 23.91
CA VAL A 200 -19.17 -6.05 23.19
C VAL A 200 -18.82 -4.65 23.64
N ARG A 201 -18.22 -3.88 22.74
CA ARG A 201 -17.90 -2.47 22.92
C ARG A 201 -19.01 -1.61 22.36
N ARG A 202 -19.50 -0.64 23.13
CA ARG A 202 -20.44 0.40 22.70
C ARG A 202 -19.85 1.78 22.97
N VAL A 203 -19.73 2.58 21.92
CA VAL A 203 -19.39 4.00 22.03
C VAL A 203 -20.65 4.75 22.46
N THR A 204 -20.67 5.26 23.70
CA THR A 204 -21.84 5.93 24.28
C THR A 204 -21.84 7.44 24.02
N SER A 205 -20.66 8.04 23.81
CA SER A 205 -20.50 9.47 23.56
C SER A 205 -19.20 9.73 22.80
N ALA A 206 -19.06 10.91 22.19
CA ALA A 206 -17.79 11.37 21.61
C ALA A 206 -16.63 11.38 22.63
N ARG A 207 -16.95 11.39 23.93
CA ARG A 207 -15.98 11.43 25.04
C ARG A 207 -15.84 10.11 25.81
N GLY A 208 -16.53 9.04 25.43
CA GLY A 208 -16.49 7.81 26.21
C GLY A 208 -17.09 6.58 25.53
N TRP A 209 -16.69 5.41 26.02
CA TRP A 209 -17.17 4.11 25.56
C TRP A 209 -17.25 3.13 26.73
N GLY A 210 -18.12 2.14 26.61
CA GLY A 210 -18.25 1.02 27.54
C GLY A 210 -18.02 -0.31 26.82
N GLU A 211 -17.49 -1.29 27.52
CA GLU A 211 -17.22 -2.64 27.07
C GLU A 211 -17.80 -3.61 28.10
N VAL A 212 -18.55 -4.61 27.62
CA VAL A 212 -18.98 -5.75 28.41
C VAL A 212 -18.24 -6.97 27.91
N GLU A 213 -17.54 -7.66 28.80
CA GLU A 213 -16.76 -8.85 28.52
C GLU A 213 -17.46 -10.06 29.13
N LEU A 214 -17.65 -11.09 28.32
CA LEU A 214 -18.13 -12.39 28.74
C LEU A 214 -17.11 -13.41 28.27
N GLY A 215 -16.61 -14.24 29.16
CA GLY A 215 -15.68 -15.28 28.76
C GLY A 215 -15.88 -16.56 29.55
N ALA A 216 -15.38 -17.65 28.99
CA ALA A 216 -15.34 -18.94 29.63
C ALA A 216 -14.01 -19.60 29.29
N GLY A 217 -13.44 -20.33 30.25
CA GLY A 217 -12.20 -21.06 30.03
C GLY A 217 -11.93 -22.06 31.13
N ASP A 218 -11.12 -23.06 30.80
CA ASP A 218 -10.92 -24.24 31.65
C ASP A 218 -10.17 -23.89 32.94
N ILE A 219 -9.27 -22.90 32.88
CA ILE A 219 -8.42 -22.49 34.02
C ILE A 219 -9.12 -21.45 34.91
N LEU A 220 -9.94 -20.58 34.32
CA LEU A 220 -10.45 -19.38 34.98
C LEU A 220 -11.97 -19.43 35.23
N GLY A 221 -12.69 -20.39 34.65
CA GLY A 221 -14.16 -20.47 34.72
C GLY A 221 -14.83 -19.30 33.98
N PRO A 222 -16.16 -19.15 34.11
CA PRO A 222 -16.89 -18.03 33.54
C PRO A 222 -16.39 -16.69 34.10
N LEU A 223 -16.22 -15.69 33.25
CA LEU A 223 -15.86 -14.32 33.60
C LEU A 223 -16.90 -13.35 33.04
N ILE A 224 -17.29 -12.38 33.86
CA ILE A 224 -18.14 -11.26 33.47
C ILE A 224 -17.38 -9.99 33.84
N GLY A 225 -17.05 -9.19 32.84
CA GLY A 225 -16.32 -7.93 32.98
C GLY A 225 -17.13 -6.76 32.45
N LEU A 226 -16.98 -5.61 33.10
CA LEU A 226 -17.44 -4.32 32.61
C LEU A 226 -16.26 -3.36 32.62
N LYS A 227 -15.98 -2.74 31.49
CA LYS A 227 -14.93 -1.75 31.34
C LYS A 227 -15.52 -0.47 30.77
N MET A 228 -15.21 0.66 31.37
CA MET A 228 -15.73 1.96 31.01
C MET A 228 -14.57 2.93 30.84
N PHE A 229 -14.56 3.66 29.74
CA PHE A 229 -13.60 4.70 29.43
C PHE A 229 -14.32 6.03 29.27
N ARG A 230 -13.78 7.08 29.88
CA ARG A 230 -14.31 8.44 29.73
C ARG A 230 -13.21 9.48 29.83
N ASN A 231 -13.21 10.43 28.89
CA ASN A 231 -12.43 11.65 28.99
C ASN A 231 -13.08 12.58 30.02
N ILE A 232 -12.41 12.80 31.16
CA ILE A 232 -12.89 13.70 32.22
C ILE A 232 -12.58 15.15 31.83
N THR A 233 -11.34 15.40 31.39
CA THR A 233 -10.90 16.70 30.91
C THR A 233 -10.20 16.55 29.56
N PRO A 234 -9.94 17.63 28.80
CA PRO A 234 -9.16 17.55 27.56
C PRO A 234 -7.74 16.98 27.76
N ARG A 235 -7.22 17.00 28.99
CA ARG A 235 -5.89 16.51 29.35
C ARG A 235 -5.92 15.23 30.19
N SER A 236 -7.08 14.72 30.58
CA SER A 236 -7.18 13.53 31.44
C SER A 236 -8.32 12.60 31.06
N PHE A 237 -8.03 11.31 31.13
CA PHE A 237 -9.01 10.26 30.92
C PHE A 237 -8.99 9.25 32.05
N LEU A 238 -10.14 8.64 32.27
CA LEU A 238 -10.36 7.63 33.29
C LEU A 238 -10.86 6.36 32.63
N THR A 239 -10.27 5.24 33.02
CA THR A 239 -10.74 3.90 32.71
C THR A 239 -11.07 3.19 34.01
N ALA A 240 -12.29 2.69 34.14
CA ALA A 240 -12.72 1.85 35.25
C ALA A 240 -13.09 0.47 34.71
N GLN A 241 -12.60 -0.60 35.32
CA GLN A 241 -12.91 -1.97 34.94
C GLN A 241 -13.28 -2.76 36.19
N GLY A 242 -14.47 -3.35 36.21
CA GLY A 242 -14.90 -4.32 37.22
C GLY A 242 -15.06 -5.69 36.57
N GLY A 243 -14.71 -6.75 37.29
CA GLY A 243 -14.85 -8.11 36.78
C GLY A 243 -15.17 -9.09 37.90
N LEU A 244 -16.03 -10.05 37.59
CA LEU A 244 -16.39 -11.17 38.45
C LEU A 244 -15.99 -12.46 37.74
N GLN A 245 -15.12 -13.22 38.39
CA GLN A 245 -14.69 -14.52 37.91
C GLN A 245 -15.28 -15.62 38.78
N PHE A 246 -15.92 -16.59 38.15
CA PHE A 246 -16.56 -17.72 38.80
C PHE A 246 -15.60 -18.91 38.77
N SER A 247 -14.86 -19.11 39.86
CA SER A 247 -13.95 -20.26 40.01
C SER A 247 -14.63 -21.35 40.84
N PRO A 248 -14.26 -22.64 40.70
CA PRO A 248 -14.74 -23.71 41.58
C PRO A 248 -14.45 -23.45 43.07
N ARG A 249 -13.46 -22.60 43.38
CA ARG A 249 -13.12 -22.17 44.75
C ARG A 249 -13.92 -20.96 45.25
N GLY A 250 -14.88 -20.47 44.46
CA GLY A 250 -15.73 -19.32 44.81
C GLY A 250 -15.63 -18.14 43.85
N LEU A 251 -16.36 -17.07 44.17
CA LEU A 251 -16.39 -15.82 43.42
C LEU A 251 -15.11 -15.01 43.67
N ARG A 252 -14.44 -14.59 42.59
CA ARG A 252 -13.26 -13.74 42.64
C ARG A 252 -13.57 -12.38 42.02
N PRO A 253 -13.97 -11.38 42.82
CA PRO A 253 -14.17 -10.03 42.33
C PRO A 253 -12.82 -9.36 42.06
N SER A 254 -12.79 -8.53 41.03
CA SER A 254 -11.67 -7.65 40.69
C SER A 254 -12.20 -6.30 40.26
N CYS A 255 -11.46 -5.25 40.60
CA CYS A 255 -11.74 -3.88 40.19
C CYS A 255 -10.41 -3.23 39.85
N SER A 256 -10.35 -2.48 38.76
CA SER A 256 -9.19 -1.67 38.44
C SER A 256 -9.62 -0.29 37.96
N LEU A 257 -8.90 0.71 38.44
CA LEU A 257 -9.13 2.11 38.13
C LEU A 257 -7.82 2.68 37.59
N MET A 258 -7.84 3.18 36.36
CA MET A 258 -6.70 3.80 35.71
C MET A 258 -7.05 5.24 35.34
N THR A 259 -6.35 6.19 35.94
CA THR A 259 -6.40 7.60 35.54
C THR A 259 -5.12 7.98 34.82
N ALA A 260 -5.26 8.67 33.70
CA ALA A 260 -4.14 9.13 32.90
C ALA A 260 -4.26 10.64 32.69
N ARG A 261 -3.12 11.33 32.72
CA ARG A 261 -3.06 12.78 32.55
C ARG A 261 -1.87 13.17 31.68
N HIS A 262 -2.14 14.01 30.68
CA HIS A 262 -1.10 14.75 29.97
C HIS A 262 -0.47 15.77 30.93
N LEU A 263 0.78 15.53 31.31
CA LEU A 263 1.59 16.45 32.12
C LEU A 263 2.24 17.52 31.24
N ASP A 264 2.62 17.13 30.02
CA ASP A 264 3.26 17.94 28.99
C ASP A 264 2.80 17.43 27.60
N GLN A 265 3.13 18.13 26.51
CA GLN A 265 2.78 17.70 25.15
C GLN A 265 3.35 16.31 24.81
N ASN A 266 4.54 16.02 25.36
CA ASN A 266 5.27 14.77 25.12
C ASN A 266 5.26 13.82 26.33
N THR A 267 4.57 14.17 27.43
CA THR A 267 4.63 13.40 28.69
C THR A 267 3.24 13.05 29.21
N MET A 268 3.04 11.76 29.44
CA MET A 268 1.82 11.15 29.96
C MET A 268 2.11 10.50 31.31
N GLY A 269 1.37 10.91 32.33
CA GLY A 269 1.36 10.24 33.62
C GLY A 269 0.17 9.28 33.71
N TYR A 270 0.40 8.09 34.24
CA TYR A 270 -0.62 7.08 34.50
C TYR A 270 -0.58 6.68 35.96
N LEU A 271 -1.76 6.53 36.55
CA LEU A 271 -1.95 5.99 37.88
C LEU A 271 -3.01 4.90 37.78
N GLN A 272 -2.60 3.65 38.04
CA GLN A 272 -3.44 2.48 37.95
C GLN A 272 -3.52 1.79 39.30
N TRP A 273 -4.72 1.74 39.86
CA TRP A 273 -5.03 0.96 41.04
C TRP A 273 -5.73 -0.33 40.63
N ARG A 274 -5.25 -1.47 41.10
CA ARG A 274 -5.85 -2.79 40.92
C ARG A 274 -6.20 -3.35 42.29
N TRP A 275 -7.44 -3.78 42.42
CA TRP A 275 -8.02 -4.46 43.57
C TRP A 275 -8.55 -5.83 43.14
N GLY A 276 -8.35 -6.84 43.97
CA GLY A 276 -8.72 -8.22 43.69
C GLY A 276 -7.57 -9.19 43.99
N PRO A 277 -7.49 -10.34 43.29
CA PRO A 277 -6.50 -11.38 43.57
C PRO A 277 -5.04 -10.89 43.52
N ASN A 278 -4.76 -9.96 42.59
CA ASN A 278 -3.46 -9.30 42.45
C ASN A 278 -3.64 -7.81 42.69
N SER A 279 -3.63 -7.41 43.96
CA SER A 279 -3.81 -6.01 44.36
C SER A 279 -2.49 -5.25 44.24
N ALA A 280 -2.48 -4.19 43.44
CA ALA A 280 -1.30 -3.38 43.17
C ALA A 280 -1.66 -1.95 42.77
N MET A 281 -0.80 -1.00 43.13
CA MET A 281 -0.85 0.39 42.72
C MET A 281 0.35 0.68 41.82
N THR A 282 0.11 1.08 40.58
CA THR A 282 1.15 1.37 39.58
C THR A 282 1.11 2.84 39.21
N THR A 283 2.20 3.54 39.47
CA THR A 283 2.41 4.91 38.99
C THR A 283 3.43 4.86 37.86
N SER A 284 3.08 5.33 36.67
CA SER A 284 4.01 5.36 35.55
C SER A 284 4.03 6.70 34.82
N LEU A 285 5.19 7.03 34.28
CA LEU A 285 5.48 8.23 33.53
C LEU A 285 6.06 7.80 32.19
N VAL A 286 5.39 8.16 31.10
CA VAL A 286 5.83 7.89 29.74
C VAL A 286 6.14 9.22 29.07
N ARG A 287 7.37 9.39 28.59
CA ARG A 287 7.79 10.55 27.81
C ARG A 287 8.18 10.08 26.42
N ASP A 288 7.37 10.43 25.43
CA ASP A 288 7.63 10.09 24.04
C ASP A 288 8.08 11.30 23.24
N THR A 289 9.24 11.20 22.62
CA THR A 289 9.83 12.24 21.77
C THR A 289 10.12 11.66 20.39
N LYS A 290 10.50 12.53 19.44
CA LYS A 290 10.86 12.10 18.08
C LYS A 290 12.04 11.13 18.05
N ARG A 291 12.99 11.25 18.98
CA ARG A 291 14.24 10.45 19.02
C ARG A 291 14.26 9.40 20.12
N SER A 292 13.49 9.57 21.19
CA SER A 292 13.52 8.64 22.32
C SER A 292 12.13 8.43 22.92
N HIS A 293 11.92 7.24 23.45
CA HIS A 293 10.74 6.90 24.26
C HIS A 293 11.23 6.41 25.61
N PHE A 294 10.93 7.17 26.66
CA PHE A 294 11.31 6.87 28.03
C PHE A 294 10.08 6.48 28.84
N THR A 295 10.23 5.45 29.68
CA THR A 295 9.17 5.00 30.59
C THR A 295 9.76 4.74 31.97
N LEU A 296 9.15 5.33 32.99
CA LEU A 296 9.43 5.06 34.39
C LEU A 296 8.15 4.51 35.01
N ALA A 297 8.19 3.37 35.68
CA ALA A 297 7.03 2.78 36.33
C ALA A 297 7.40 2.26 37.72
N LEU A 298 6.64 2.67 38.73
CA LEU A 298 6.71 2.18 40.10
C LEU A 298 5.42 1.40 40.38
N GLN A 299 5.55 0.08 40.58
CA GLN A 299 4.45 -0.77 41.02
C GLN A 299 4.67 -1.15 42.49
N LEU A 300 3.69 -0.83 43.33
CA LEU A 300 3.63 -1.21 44.73
C LEU A 300 2.46 -2.20 44.89
N GLY A 301 2.77 -3.47 45.12
CA GLY A 301 1.76 -4.52 45.22
C GLY A 301 2.27 -5.73 45.99
N VAL A 302 1.32 -6.50 46.52
CA VAL A 302 1.62 -7.75 47.23
C VAL A 302 1.22 -8.90 46.30
N PRO A 303 2.15 -9.79 45.90
CA PRO A 303 3.55 -9.90 46.35
C PRO A 303 4.56 -9.05 45.56
N HIS A 304 4.25 -8.59 44.35
CA HIS A 304 5.25 -7.98 43.45
C HIS A 304 5.26 -6.45 43.52
N SER A 305 6.28 -5.91 44.18
CA SER A 305 6.67 -4.50 44.11
C SER A 305 7.96 -4.33 43.31
N TYR A 306 7.95 -3.43 42.33
CA TYR A 306 9.11 -3.15 41.47
C TYR A 306 9.14 -1.72 40.96
N LEU A 307 10.36 -1.25 40.66
CA LEU A 307 10.67 -0.05 39.92
C LEU A 307 11.22 -0.47 38.55
N MET A 308 10.67 0.09 37.48
CA MET A 308 11.07 -0.16 36.10
C MET A 308 11.45 1.15 35.42
N MET A 309 12.61 1.16 34.77
CA MET A 309 13.05 2.25 33.91
C MET A 309 13.37 1.67 32.53
N SER A 310 12.69 2.12 31.48
CA SER A 310 12.99 1.76 30.10
C SER A 310 13.28 2.98 29.24
N TYR A 311 14.27 2.82 28.36
CA TYR A 311 14.70 3.81 27.40
C TYR A 311 14.80 3.15 26.03
N HIS A 312 14.03 3.67 25.09
CA HIS A 312 14.10 3.28 23.69
C HIS A 312 14.65 4.44 22.87
N TYR A 313 15.78 4.22 22.21
CA TYR A 313 16.34 5.17 21.27
C TYR A 313 15.85 4.83 19.87
N LYS A 314 15.19 5.79 19.19
CA LYS A 314 14.66 5.64 17.84
C LYS A 314 15.62 6.30 16.86
N PHE A 315 16.26 5.51 16.01
CA PHE A 315 17.07 6.02 14.90
C PHE A 315 16.15 6.57 13.81
N GLN A 316 16.54 7.69 13.20
CA GLN A 316 15.84 8.31 12.08
C GLN A 316 16.35 7.79 10.73
N ASP A 317 16.68 6.50 10.66
CA ASP A 317 17.07 5.83 9.42
C ASP A 317 15.82 5.34 8.66
N ASP A 318 15.96 5.09 7.36
CA ASP A 318 14.91 4.54 6.49
C ASP A 318 14.32 3.22 7.05
N ASP A 319 15.14 2.44 7.76
CA ASP A 319 14.76 1.14 8.36
C ASP A 319 14.14 1.23 9.77
N GLN A 320 13.93 2.46 10.30
CA GLN A 320 13.29 2.72 11.60
C GLN A 320 13.83 1.87 12.76
N THR A 321 15.16 1.75 12.86
CA THR A 321 15.82 0.96 13.90
C THR A 321 15.57 1.56 15.29
N LYS A 322 15.32 0.73 16.30
CA LYS A 322 15.12 1.13 17.69
C LYS A 322 15.98 0.30 18.61
N VAL A 323 16.81 0.94 19.42
CA VAL A 323 17.55 0.25 20.49
C VAL A 323 16.78 0.40 21.79
N LYS A 324 16.69 -0.68 22.55
CA LYS A 324 15.93 -0.79 23.79
C LYS A 324 16.89 -1.11 24.92
N GLY A 325 16.80 -0.38 26.02
CA GLY A 325 17.41 -0.73 27.29
C GLY A 325 16.37 -0.56 28.39
N SER A 326 16.23 -1.53 29.28
CA SER A 326 15.36 -1.41 30.43
C SER A 326 15.92 -2.14 31.63
N VAL A 327 15.65 -1.58 32.80
CA VAL A 327 16.06 -2.12 34.09
C VAL A 327 14.81 -2.21 34.95
N LYS A 328 14.54 -3.38 35.50
CA LYS A 328 13.43 -3.68 36.41
C LYS A 328 14.02 -4.17 37.72
N THR A 329 13.98 -3.35 38.75
CA THR A 329 14.46 -3.66 40.11
C THR A 329 13.25 -3.89 41.01
N GLY A 330 13.08 -5.09 41.54
CA GLY A 330 11.99 -5.39 42.46
C GLY A 330 12.46 -6.16 43.68
N TRP A 331 11.51 -6.46 44.57
CA TRP A 331 11.78 -7.24 45.78
C TRP A 331 12.40 -8.61 45.48
N PHE A 332 11.99 -9.23 44.37
CA PHE A 332 12.44 -10.56 43.96
C PHE A 332 13.72 -10.55 43.11
N GLY A 333 14.34 -9.39 42.92
CA GLY A 333 15.59 -9.27 42.19
C GLY A 333 15.54 -8.21 41.09
N THR A 334 16.64 -8.15 40.33
CA THR A 334 16.84 -7.16 39.28
C THR A 334 16.95 -7.85 37.93
N VAL A 335 16.18 -7.38 36.97
CA VAL A 335 16.19 -7.83 35.58
C VAL A 335 16.58 -6.67 34.67
N VAL A 336 17.65 -6.86 33.91
CA VAL A 336 18.13 -5.94 32.88
C VAL A 336 17.77 -6.53 31.51
N GLU A 337 17.02 -5.79 30.72
CA GLU A 337 16.69 -6.16 29.34
C GLU A 337 17.35 -5.17 28.39
N TYR A 338 18.06 -5.65 27.38
CA TYR A 338 18.59 -4.81 26.31
C TYR A 338 18.39 -5.51 24.97
N GLY A 339 18.21 -4.73 23.91
CA GLY A 339 17.88 -5.31 22.61
C GLY A 339 17.75 -4.29 21.52
N ALA A 340 17.52 -4.78 20.31
CA ALA A 340 17.28 -3.97 19.14
C ALA A 340 16.03 -4.46 18.41
N GLU A 341 15.30 -3.53 17.83
CA GLU A 341 14.17 -3.75 16.94
C GLU A 341 14.48 -3.07 15.61
N ARG A 342 14.27 -3.78 14.51
CA ARG A 342 14.51 -3.28 13.16
C ARG A 342 13.37 -3.67 12.24
N LYS A 343 12.93 -2.73 11.41
CA LYS A 343 11.98 -3.02 10.35
C LYS A 343 12.71 -3.72 9.21
N ILE A 344 12.26 -4.92 8.84
CA ILE A 344 12.87 -5.71 7.75
C ILE A 344 12.11 -5.47 6.44
N SER A 345 10.78 -5.32 6.52
CA SER A 345 9.92 -5.11 5.35
C SER A 345 8.81 -4.10 5.68
N ARG A 346 8.03 -3.69 4.68
CA ARG A 346 6.89 -2.76 4.85
C ARG A 346 5.95 -3.20 5.97
N HIS A 347 5.74 -4.52 6.11
CA HIS A 347 4.82 -5.12 7.07
C HIS A 347 5.50 -5.99 8.13
N SER A 348 6.84 -6.10 8.14
CA SER A 348 7.55 -7.01 9.05
C SER A 348 8.60 -6.28 9.88
N VAL A 349 8.55 -6.49 11.19
CA VAL A 349 9.49 -5.93 12.17
C VAL A 349 10.06 -7.07 13.00
N LEU A 350 11.39 -7.16 13.07
CA LEU A 350 12.10 -8.14 13.89
C LEU A 350 12.71 -7.43 15.09
N SER A 351 12.65 -8.06 16.26
CA SER A 351 13.40 -7.61 17.43
C SER A 351 14.04 -8.76 18.16
N ALA A 352 15.26 -8.54 18.65
CA ALA A 352 15.97 -9.44 19.53
C ALA A 352 16.26 -8.69 20.83
N THR A 353 15.83 -9.26 21.95
CA THR A 353 16.02 -8.68 23.28
C THR A 353 16.60 -9.74 24.20
N VAL A 354 17.72 -9.46 24.84
CA VAL A 354 18.31 -10.29 25.87
C VAL A 354 17.84 -9.76 27.23
N SER A 355 17.37 -10.65 28.08
CA SER A 355 16.92 -10.37 29.44
C SER A 355 17.78 -11.16 30.41
N VAL A 356 18.45 -10.45 31.32
CA VAL A 356 19.42 -10.98 32.28
C VAL A 356 19.01 -10.54 33.68
N GLY A 357 18.79 -11.47 34.60
CA GLY A 357 18.50 -11.11 35.98
C GLY A 357 18.04 -12.23 36.88
N VAL A 358 18.15 -12.02 38.19
CA VAL A 358 17.67 -12.98 39.19
C VAL A 358 16.17 -12.70 39.45
N PRO A 359 15.28 -13.71 39.44
CA PRO A 359 15.52 -15.15 39.35
C PRO A 359 15.36 -15.74 37.93
N GLN A 360 15.21 -14.91 36.89
CA GLN A 360 14.90 -15.37 35.51
C GLN A 360 16.12 -15.84 34.71
N GLY A 361 17.31 -15.81 35.28
CA GLY A 361 18.56 -16.14 34.61
C GLY A 361 18.80 -15.33 33.33
N VAL A 362 19.21 -16.01 32.25
CA VAL A 362 19.47 -15.42 30.94
C VAL A 362 18.45 -15.95 29.93
N THR A 363 17.68 -15.04 29.34
CA THR A 363 16.69 -15.38 28.30
C THR A 363 16.84 -14.50 27.06
N LEU A 364 16.83 -15.13 25.89
CA LEU A 364 16.84 -14.46 24.59
C LEU A 364 15.41 -14.43 24.03
N LYS A 365 14.84 -13.25 23.83
CA LYS A 365 13.49 -13.06 23.29
C LYS A 365 13.59 -12.58 21.84
N ILE A 366 13.27 -13.46 20.89
CA ILE A 366 13.14 -13.09 19.47
C ILE A 366 11.67 -12.84 19.18
N LYS A 367 11.34 -11.66 18.63
CA LYS A 367 9.97 -11.31 18.23
C LYS A 367 9.94 -10.89 16.77
N LEU A 368 9.04 -11.50 16.01
CA LEU A 368 8.74 -11.13 14.63
C LEU A 368 7.28 -10.66 14.55
N ALA A 369 7.08 -9.36 14.34
CA ALA A 369 5.77 -8.79 14.08
C ALA A 369 5.55 -8.71 12.57
N ARG A 370 4.58 -9.45 12.03
CA ARG A 370 4.20 -9.42 10.61
C ARG A 370 2.74 -8.99 10.49
N ALA A 371 2.51 -7.80 9.94
CA ALA A 371 1.19 -7.18 9.82
C ALA A 371 0.44 -7.16 11.17
N SER A 372 -0.65 -7.94 11.29
CA SER A 372 -1.46 -8.06 12.50
C SER A 372 -1.08 -9.25 13.40
N GLN A 373 -0.05 -10.01 13.04
CA GLN A 373 0.41 -11.20 13.78
C GLN A 373 1.76 -10.96 14.45
N ASN A 374 1.89 -11.39 15.70
CA ASN A 374 3.14 -11.36 16.46
C ASN A 374 3.61 -12.78 16.74
N TYR A 375 4.83 -13.11 16.34
CA TYR A 375 5.51 -14.35 16.70
C TYR A 375 6.56 -14.05 17.77
N LEU A 376 6.54 -14.78 18.88
CA LEU A 376 7.45 -14.59 20.01
C LEU A 376 8.13 -15.91 20.35
N PHE A 377 9.45 -15.92 20.35
CA PHE A 377 10.27 -17.09 20.67
C PHE A 377 11.17 -16.72 21.86
N PRO A 378 10.69 -16.85 23.11
CA PRO A 378 11.54 -16.73 24.28
C PRO A 378 12.34 -18.02 24.45
N ILE A 379 13.65 -17.93 24.27
CA ILE A 379 14.62 -19.00 24.46
C ILE A 379 15.23 -18.80 25.85
N HIS A 380 14.97 -19.75 26.73
CA HIS A 380 15.58 -19.81 28.06
C HIS A 380 16.96 -20.48 27.93
N LEU A 381 18.03 -19.80 28.36
CA LEU A 381 19.40 -20.30 28.17
C LEU A 381 19.98 -20.86 29.45
N THR A 382 19.80 -20.17 30.59
CA THR A 382 20.33 -20.59 31.89
C THR A 382 19.50 -19.97 33.00
N ASP A 383 19.31 -20.66 34.13
CA ASP A 383 18.73 -20.08 35.35
C ASP A 383 19.74 -19.20 36.11
N GLN A 384 21.03 -19.49 35.95
CA GLN A 384 22.12 -18.76 36.57
C GLN A 384 22.65 -17.63 35.67
N LEU A 385 23.29 -16.64 36.29
CA LEU A 385 23.94 -15.54 35.59
C LEU A 385 25.30 -15.97 35.04
N LEU A 386 25.31 -16.70 33.92
CA LEU A 386 26.53 -17.11 33.24
C LEU A 386 26.97 -16.09 32.16
N PRO A 387 28.20 -15.53 32.24
CA PRO A 387 28.71 -14.60 31.22
C PRO A 387 28.76 -15.20 29.81
N SER A 388 29.03 -16.50 29.70
CA SER A 388 29.02 -17.24 28.44
C SER A 388 27.65 -17.21 27.78
N ALA A 389 26.58 -17.51 28.52
CA ALA A 389 25.21 -17.46 28.03
C ALA A 389 24.84 -16.04 27.55
N ILE A 390 25.25 -15.00 28.27
CA ILE A 390 25.04 -13.59 27.86
C ILE A 390 25.78 -13.29 26.54
N PHE A 391 27.01 -13.77 26.39
CA PHE A 391 27.78 -13.59 25.16
C PHE A 391 27.10 -14.26 23.96
N TYR A 392 26.66 -15.50 24.09
CA TYR A 392 25.97 -16.19 23.00
C TYR A 392 24.58 -15.61 22.72
N ALA A 393 23.85 -15.16 23.74
CA ALA A 393 22.56 -14.49 23.60
C ALA A 393 22.66 -13.17 22.82
N THR A 394 23.82 -12.51 22.82
CA THR A 394 24.05 -11.24 22.12
C THR A 394 24.67 -11.42 20.75
N VAL A 395 25.78 -12.15 20.69
CA VAL A 395 26.56 -12.34 19.47
C VAL A 395 25.86 -13.29 18.51
N GLY A 396 25.23 -14.34 19.03
CA GLY A 396 24.52 -15.35 18.23
C GLY A 396 23.45 -14.74 17.32
N PRO A 397 22.45 -14.01 17.85
CA PRO A 397 21.42 -13.37 17.04
C PRO A 397 21.97 -12.35 16.04
N LEU A 398 23.05 -11.64 16.39
CA LEU A 398 23.64 -10.64 15.52
C LEU A 398 24.36 -11.29 14.33
N LEU A 399 25.14 -12.34 14.57
CA LEU A 399 25.78 -13.14 13.51
C LEU A 399 24.73 -13.85 12.65
N ALA A 400 23.73 -14.49 13.27
CA ALA A 400 22.63 -15.13 12.57
C ALA A 400 21.86 -14.13 11.70
N TYR A 401 21.58 -12.93 12.21
CA TYR A 401 20.96 -11.86 11.43
C TYR A 401 21.84 -11.44 10.25
N MET A 402 23.15 -11.23 10.45
CA MET A 402 24.05 -10.88 9.35
C MET A 402 24.10 -11.97 8.28
N ALA A 403 24.17 -13.24 8.68
CA ALA A 403 24.16 -14.38 7.77
C ALA A 403 22.83 -14.47 7.00
N ILE A 404 21.68 -14.45 7.68
CA ILE A 404 20.34 -14.49 7.06
C ILE A 404 20.14 -13.29 6.14
N HIS A 405 20.58 -12.10 6.56
CA HIS A 405 20.45 -10.89 5.75
C HIS A 405 21.27 -10.98 4.46
N ARG A 406 22.53 -11.41 4.54
CA ARG A 406 23.42 -11.57 3.37
C ARG A 406 23.00 -12.71 2.45
N LEU A 407 22.66 -13.87 3.02
CA LEU A 407 22.45 -15.12 2.27
C LEU A 407 21.01 -15.32 1.78
N ILE A 408 20.01 -14.76 2.48
CA ILE A 408 18.59 -15.02 2.19
C ILE A 408 17.87 -13.73 1.81
N ILE A 409 17.94 -12.68 2.64
CA ILE A 409 17.11 -11.48 2.45
C ILE A 409 17.55 -10.68 1.22
N ILE A 410 18.84 -10.41 1.05
CA ILE A 410 19.35 -9.66 -0.11
C ILE A 410 19.04 -10.36 -1.44
N PRO A 411 19.33 -11.66 -1.65
CA PRO A 411 19.02 -12.30 -2.92
C PRO A 411 17.51 -12.39 -3.16
N PHE A 412 16.70 -12.67 -2.14
CA PHE A 412 15.24 -12.74 -2.28
C PHE A 412 14.63 -11.39 -2.65
N THR A 413 15.05 -10.31 -1.99
CA THR A 413 14.55 -8.96 -2.30
C THR A 413 15.01 -8.45 -3.67
N LYS A 414 16.20 -8.85 -4.13
CA LYS A 414 16.65 -8.59 -5.50
C LYS A 414 15.80 -9.34 -6.53
N ALA A 415 15.57 -10.63 -6.32
CA ALA A 415 14.73 -11.45 -7.20
C ALA A 415 13.28 -10.90 -7.29
N GLN A 416 12.69 -10.49 -6.16
CA GLN A 416 11.35 -9.86 -6.17
C GLN A 416 11.33 -8.54 -6.94
N LYS A 417 12.35 -7.69 -6.77
CA LYS A 417 12.45 -6.43 -7.52
C LYS A 417 12.63 -6.68 -9.02
N GLU A 418 13.36 -7.71 -9.39
CA GLU A 418 13.51 -8.12 -10.80
C GLU A 418 12.18 -8.62 -11.37
N GLU A 419 11.44 -9.46 -10.64
CA GLU A 419 10.11 -9.93 -11.06
C GLU A 419 9.11 -8.78 -11.20
N GLU A 420 9.05 -7.85 -10.24
CA GLU A 420 8.22 -6.65 -10.33
C GLU A 420 8.58 -5.79 -11.55
N LEU A 421 9.87 -5.64 -11.82
CA LEU A 421 10.37 -4.88 -12.96
C LEU A 421 10.08 -5.57 -14.30
N GLU A 422 10.10 -6.90 -14.35
CA GLU A 422 9.67 -7.68 -15.52
C GLU A 422 8.16 -7.56 -15.77
N LEU A 423 7.34 -7.68 -14.73
CA LEU A 423 5.90 -7.49 -14.83
C LEU A 423 5.56 -6.08 -15.32
N GLN A 424 6.27 -5.06 -14.81
CA GLN A 424 6.12 -3.68 -15.25
C GLN A 424 6.53 -3.47 -16.72
N ARG A 425 7.59 -4.15 -17.18
CA ARG A 425 7.98 -4.14 -18.59
C ARG A 425 6.94 -4.82 -19.48
N LYS A 426 6.40 -5.97 -19.04
CA LYS A 426 5.34 -6.70 -19.76
C LYS A 426 4.06 -5.87 -19.87
N SER A 427 3.61 -5.25 -18.79
CA SER A 427 2.41 -4.38 -18.82
C SER A 427 2.61 -3.16 -19.72
N SER A 428 3.78 -2.49 -19.61
CA SER A 428 4.10 -1.36 -20.48
C SER A 428 4.16 -1.76 -21.95
N ALA A 429 4.72 -2.93 -22.27
CA ALA A 429 4.76 -3.44 -23.64
C ALA A 429 3.37 -3.78 -24.18
N THR A 430 2.49 -4.39 -23.37
CA THR A 430 1.10 -4.65 -23.78
C THR A 430 0.32 -3.37 -24.02
N ASP A 431 0.55 -2.33 -23.21
CA ASP A 431 -0.12 -1.04 -23.36
C ASP A 431 0.33 -0.32 -24.64
N ILE A 432 1.63 -0.36 -24.95
CA ILE A 432 2.17 0.19 -26.21
C ILE A 432 1.59 -0.56 -27.42
N ALA A 433 1.49 -1.89 -27.36
CA ALA A 433 0.93 -2.70 -28.44
C ALA A 433 -0.56 -2.39 -28.69
N LYS A 434 -1.36 -2.28 -27.61
CA LYS A 434 -2.78 -1.88 -27.70
C LYS A 434 -2.93 -0.49 -28.31
N LYS A 435 -2.18 0.49 -27.82
CA LYS A 435 -2.21 1.87 -28.36
C LYS A 435 -1.83 1.93 -29.83
N LYS A 436 -0.88 1.10 -30.27
CA LYS A 436 -0.53 0.97 -31.68
C LYS A 436 -1.70 0.42 -32.51
N GLN A 437 -2.37 -0.63 -32.04
CA GLN A 437 -3.53 -1.21 -32.73
C GLN A 437 -4.72 -0.24 -32.79
N GLU A 438 -4.97 0.50 -31.71
CA GLU A 438 -5.99 1.57 -31.69
C GLU A 438 -5.67 2.67 -32.69
N ALA A 439 -4.42 3.15 -32.74
CA ALA A 439 -3.98 4.14 -33.72
C ALA A 439 -4.13 3.63 -35.17
N GLU A 440 -3.76 2.37 -35.44
CA GLU A 440 -3.95 1.74 -36.76
C GLU A 440 -5.43 1.65 -37.15
N SER A 441 -6.31 1.29 -36.22
CA SER A 441 -7.76 1.26 -36.45
C SER A 441 -8.36 2.65 -36.68
N ALA A 442 -7.88 3.68 -35.99
CA ALA A 442 -8.30 5.06 -36.20
C ALA A 442 -7.86 5.56 -37.59
N VAL A 443 -6.64 5.22 -38.01
CA VAL A 443 -6.13 5.55 -39.36
C VAL A 443 -6.95 4.85 -40.43
N SER A 444 -7.22 3.54 -40.31
CA SER A 444 -7.99 2.78 -41.30
C SER A 444 -9.45 3.28 -41.40
N THR A 445 -10.08 3.60 -40.27
CA THR A 445 -11.42 4.20 -40.24
C THR A 445 -11.41 5.60 -40.88
N GLY A 446 -10.35 6.39 -40.64
CA GLY A 446 -10.14 7.68 -41.27
C GLY A 446 -9.94 7.61 -42.78
N THR A 447 -9.18 6.62 -43.28
CA THR A 447 -8.99 6.40 -44.72
C THR A 447 -10.26 5.89 -45.39
N HIS A 448 -11.02 5.01 -44.74
CA HIS A 448 -12.32 4.57 -45.23
C HIS A 448 -13.33 5.73 -45.33
N LYS A 449 -13.40 6.62 -44.34
CA LYS A 449 -14.24 7.82 -44.43
C LYS A 449 -13.82 8.75 -45.56
N LYS A 450 -12.51 8.97 -45.77
CA LYS A 450 -12.03 9.75 -46.93
C LYS A 450 -12.36 9.09 -48.27
N ALA A 451 -12.25 7.78 -48.38
CA ALA A 451 -12.61 7.03 -49.59
C ALA A 451 -14.13 7.06 -49.86
N VAL A 452 -14.97 6.96 -48.83
CA VAL A 452 -16.43 7.07 -48.96
C VAL A 452 -16.83 8.49 -49.35
N ILE A 453 -16.24 9.53 -48.75
CA ILE A 453 -16.48 10.92 -49.16
C ILE A 453 -16.03 11.15 -50.61
N CYS A 454 -14.91 10.57 -51.04
CA CYS A 454 -14.44 10.66 -52.42
C CYS A 454 -15.35 9.91 -53.41
N CYS A 455 -15.90 8.75 -53.03
CA CYS A 455 -16.90 8.02 -53.83
C CYS A 455 -18.24 8.75 -53.91
N VAL A 456 -18.72 9.34 -52.81
CA VAL A 456 -19.96 10.14 -52.80
C VAL A 456 -19.77 11.43 -53.62
N CYS A 457 -18.59 12.06 -53.57
CA CYS A 457 -18.27 13.19 -54.44
C CYS A 457 -18.12 12.78 -55.91
N GLY A 458 -17.62 11.57 -56.20
CA GLY A 458 -17.57 10.99 -57.54
C GLY A 458 -18.95 10.66 -58.14
N ILE A 459 -19.94 10.32 -57.30
CA ILE A 459 -21.32 10.07 -57.73
C ILE A 459 -22.08 11.40 -57.95
N ILE A 460 -21.78 12.44 -57.16
CA ILE A 460 -22.37 13.78 -57.34
C ILE A 460 -21.70 14.55 -58.50
N GLY A 461 -20.45 14.22 -58.84
CA GLY A 461 -19.70 14.80 -59.96
C GLY A 461 -20.17 14.39 -61.36
N HIS A 462 -21.16 13.50 -61.48
CA HIS A 462 -21.65 13.01 -62.78
C HIS A 462 -22.86 13.79 -63.35
N CYS A 463 -23.34 14.84 -62.66
CA CYS A 463 -24.45 15.69 -63.15
C CYS A 463 -24.04 17.11 -63.62
N LEU A 464 -22.76 17.48 -63.57
CA LEU A 464 -22.29 18.77 -64.10
C LEU A 464 -20.95 18.61 -64.83
N TRP A 465 -20.96 17.90 -65.97
CA TRP A 465 -19.83 17.93 -66.90
C TRP A 465 -20.24 17.63 -68.34
N VAL A 466 -21.08 18.49 -68.92
CA VAL A 466 -21.09 18.77 -70.37
C VAL A 466 -20.93 20.27 -70.56
N SER A 467 -19.70 20.74 -70.37
CA SER A 467 -19.10 21.81 -71.17
C SER A 467 -17.62 21.94 -70.80
N CYS A 468 -16.80 21.98 -71.83
CA CYS A 468 -15.37 22.28 -71.81
C CYS A 468 -14.41 21.15 -71.44
N SER A 469 -14.36 20.17 -72.34
CA SER A 469 -13.15 19.43 -72.68
C SER A 469 -12.26 20.30 -73.60
N LEU A 470 -11.10 20.72 -73.09
CA LEU A 470 -9.79 20.93 -73.74
C LEU A 470 -8.96 21.69 -72.68
N LEU A 471 -7.89 21.17 -72.07
CA LEU A 471 -6.72 20.63 -72.72
C LEU A 471 -5.93 19.77 -71.72
N SER A 472 -5.40 18.69 -72.25
CA SER A 472 -4.82 17.54 -71.54
C SER A 472 -3.36 17.74 -71.12
N ARG A 473 -2.90 16.82 -70.24
CA ARG A 473 -1.54 16.24 -70.14
C ARG A 473 -0.48 16.95 -69.27
N LYS A 474 -0.28 16.43 -68.04
CA LYS A 474 0.75 15.40 -67.71
C LYS A 474 1.06 15.43 -66.20
N LYS A 475 0.83 14.31 -65.51
CA LYS A 475 1.75 13.78 -64.49
C LYS A 475 1.45 12.30 -64.25
N MET A 476 2.32 11.46 -64.80
CA MET A 476 2.42 10.03 -64.48
C MET A 476 3.55 9.89 -63.47
N PHE A 477 3.25 9.17 -62.39
CA PHE A 477 4.17 8.76 -61.34
C PHE A 477 5.28 7.86 -61.90
N VAL A 478 6.53 8.12 -61.51
CA VAL A 478 7.63 7.14 -61.54
C VAL A 478 8.15 7.03 -60.11
N PHE A 479 7.90 5.89 -59.48
CA PHE A 479 8.60 5.46 -58.28
C PHE A 479 9.95 4.88 -58.72
N ARG A 480 11.06 5.43 -58.22
CA ARG A 480 12.39 4.80 -58.31
C ARG A 480 13.04 4.81 -56.93
N SER A 481 13.75 3.72 -56.70
CA SER A 481 14.27 3.12 -55.47
C SER A 481 15.47 3.81 -54.80
N SER A 482 15.46 3.76 -53.44
CA SER A 482 16.58 3.53 -52.47
C SER A 482 17.74 4.56 -52.32
N PRO A 483 18.53 4.53 -51.21
CA PRO A 483 18.23 4.56 -49.76
C PRO A 483 19.08 5.66 -49.02
N PRO A 484 19.14 5.70 -47.67
CA PRO A 484 20.45 5.39 -47.07
C PRO A 484 20.42 4.57 -45.76
N LEU A 485 21.39 3.67 -45.69
CA LEU A 485 22.24 3.23 -44.57
C LEU A 485 21.92 3.73 -43.14
N LEU A 486 21.57 2.78 -42.27
CA LEU A 486 21.95 2.81 -40.85
C LEU A 486 22.77 1.57 -40.51
N HIS A 487 23.92 1.79 -39.87
CA HIS A 487 24.85 0.77 -39.43
C HIS A 487 24.23 -0.18 -38.40
N LEU A 488 24.31 -1.48 -38.69
CA LEU A 488 24.15 -2.61 -37.78
C LEU A 488 25.38 -2.76 -36.88
N LEU A 489 25.17 -3.17 -35.62
CA LEU A 489 25.99 -4.12 -34.85
C LEU A 489 25.10 -4.70 -33.70
N PRO A 490 25.41 -5.90 -33.15
CA PRO A 490 24.54 -7.05 -33.38
C PRO A 490 23.76 -7.54 -32.15
N ILE A 491 22.63 -8.17 -32.48
CA ILE A 491 21.83 -9.08 -31.66
C ILE A 491 22.60 -10.41 -31.52
N PRO A 492 22.64 -11.06 -30.34
CA PRO A 492 22.75 -12.51 -30.27
C PRO A 492 21.35 -13.13 -30.38
N SER A 493 21.27 -14.10 -31.29
CA SER A 493 20.12 -14.88 -31.75
C SER A 493 19.20 -15.44 -30.65
N PRO A 494 17.88 -15.53 -30.91
CA PRO A 494 16.97 -16.41 -30.19
C PRO A 494 17.03 -17.82 -30.81
N LEU A 495 17.42 -18.81 -30.00
CA LEU A 495 17.10 -20.21 -30.26
C LEU A 495 15.74 -20.51 -29.63
N ALA A 496 14.77 -20.85 -30.47
CA ALA A 496 13.58 -21.63 -30.12
C ALA A 496 13.61 -22.90 -31.01
N PRO A 497 12.90 -24.02 -30.71
CA PRO A 497 11.74 -24.17 -29.80
C PRO A 497 11.83 -25.51 -28.99
N PRO A 498 10.74 -26.26 -28.70
CA PRO A 498 9.65 -26.03 -27.76
C PRO A 498 9.69 -27.06 -26.58
N GLN A 499 9.42 -26.65 -25.33
CA GLN A 499 9.24 -27.63 -24.24
C GLN A 499 8.06 -27.38 -23.28
N VAL A 500 7.29 -26.29 -23.43
CA VAL A 500 6.29 -25.95 -22.40
C VAL A 500 4.88 -26.47 -22.71
N LEU A 501 4.58 -26.88 -23.94
CA LEU A 501 3.25 -27.41 -24.29
C LEU A 501 3.06 -28.89 -23.92
N LEU A 502 4.13 -29.68 -23.84
CA LEU A 502 4.05 -31.10 -23.46
C LEU A 502 3.90 -31.31 -21.95
N MET A 503 4.33 -30.37 -21.11
CA MET A 503 4.24 -30.53 -19.65
C MET A 503 2.84 -30.20 -19.11
N GLN A 504 2.12 -29.23 -19.70
CA GLN A 504 0.75 -28.91 -19.29
C GLN A 504 -0.26 -30.00 -19.72
N GLU A 505 -0.08 -30.62 -20.89
CA GLU A 505 -0.94 -31.76 -21.28
C GLU A 505 -0.63 -33.03 -20.48
N SER A 506 0.62 -33.22 -20.04
CA SER A 506 1.00 -34.36 -19.19
C SER A 506 0.44 -34.24 -17.78
N VAL A 507 0.49 -33.05 -17.18
CA VAL A 507 -0.07 -32.80 -15.83
C VAL A 507 -1.59 -32.86 -15.85
N ARG A 508 -2.24 -32.39 -16.91
CA ARG A 508 -3.70 -32.46 -17.04
C ARG A 508 -4.20 -33.91 -17.17
N ARG A 509 -3.49 -34.77 -17.90
CA ARG A 509 -3.81 -36.21 -17.97
C ARG A 509 -3.53 -36.96 -16.66
N ILE A 510 -2.51 -36.56 -15.89
CA ILE A 510 -2.23 -37.18 -14.58
C ILE A 510 -3.36 -36.88 -13.59
N ILE A 511 -3.86 -35.64 -13.57
CA ILE A 511 -4.98 -35.23 -12.69
C ILE A 511 -6.28 -35.94 -13.08
N GLU A 512 -6.60 -36.08 -14.37
CA GLU A 512 -7.80 -36.80 -14.83
C GLU A 512 -7.76 -38.31 -14.51
N VAL A 513 -6.58 -38.94 -14.52
CA VAL A 513 -6.41 -40.36 -14.15
C VAL A 513 -6.49 -40.59 -12.63
N GLU A 514 -6.15 -39.58 -11.83
CA GLU A 514 -6.20 -39.66 -10.37
C GLU A 514 -7.61 -39.41 -9.81
N GLU A 515 -8.39 -38.53 -10.46
CA GLU A 515 -9.82 -38.35 -10.16
C GLU A 515 -10.65 -39.59 -10.53
N SER A 516 -10.34 -40.28 -11.64
CA SER A 516 -11.04 -41.52 -12.02
C SER A 516 -10.77 -42.67 -11.03
N LYS A 517 -9.54 -42.77 -10.50
CA LYS A 517 -9.15 -43.77 -9.49
C LYS A 517 -9.72 -43.49 -8.09
N MET A 518 -9.98 -42.24 -7.73
CA MET A 518 -10.65 -41.91 -6.47
C MET A 518 -12.16 -42.19 -6.51
N GLY A 519 -12.82 -42.02 -7.66
CA GLY A 519 -14.24 -42.37 -7.83
C GLY A 519 -14.53 -43.87 -7.74
N GLU A 520 -13.62 -44.73 -8.23
CA GLU A 520 -13.77 -46.19 -8.12
C GLU A 520 -13.53 -46.72 -6.70
N ARG A 521 -12.63 -46.12 -5.91
CA ARG A 521 -12.35 -46.55 -4.52
C ARG A 521 -13.48 -46.24 -3.53
N THR A 522 -14.31 -45.24 -3.81
CA THR A 522 -15.48 -44.92 -2.97
C THR A 522 -16.65 -45.88 -3.15
N HIS A 523 -16.70 -46.65 -4.24
CA HIS A 523 -17.78 -47.62 -4.47
C HIS A 523 -17.49 -49.04 -3.95
N THR A 524 -16.26 -49.36 -3.54
CA THR A 524 -15.88 -50.70 -3.08
C THR A 524 -15.92 -50.93 -1.56
N HIS A 525 -16.30 -49.93 -0.74
CA HIS A 525 -16.28 -50.05 0.73
C HIS A 525 -17.66 -50.04 1.43
N THR A 526 -18.75 -50.25 0.69
CA THR A 526 -20.09 -50.40 1.29
C THR A 526 -20.68 -51.79 1.07
N HIS A 527 -20.01 -52.83 1.53
CA HIS A 527 -20.64 -54.12 1.84
C HIS A 527 -19.69 -54.98 2.68
N THR A 528 -19.93 -55.05 4.00
CA THR A 528 -19.76 -56.24 4.88
C THR A 528 -19.64 -55.81 6.35
N HIS A 529 -20.72 -55.91 7.12
CA HIS A 529 -20.80 -56.73 8.35
C HIS A 529 -22.06 -56.40 9.15
N THR A 530 -23.10 -57.18 8.90
CA THR A 530 -24.10 -57.56 9.89
C THR A 530 -23.51 -58.66 10.79
N GLY A 531 -23.81 -58.62 12.09
CA GLY A 531 -23.84 -59.84 12.91
C GLY A 531 -23.09 -59.84 14.24
N ARG A 532 -23.90 -59.79 15.31
CA ARG A 532 -23.80 -60.52 16.61
C ARG A 532 -22.60 -60.31 17.52
N GLY A 533 -22.92 -60.04 18.79
CA GLY A 533 -22.05 -60.13 19.96
C GLY A 533 -22.46 -59.15 21.02
#